data_AF-A0A133UNK5-F1
#
_entry.id   AF-A0A133UNK5-F1
#
_cell.length_a   1.000
_cell.length_b   1.000
_cell.length_c   1.000
_cell.angle_alpha   90.00
_cell.angle_beta   90.00
_cell.angle_gamma   90.00
#
_symmetry.space_group_name_H-M   'P 1'
#
loop_
_entity.id
_entity.type
_entity.pdbx_description
1 polymer ?
#
loop_
_entity_poly.entity_id
_entity_poly.type
_entity_poly.pdbx_seq_one_letter_code
_entity_poly.pdbx_strand_id
1 'polypeptide(L)' 'MGNPLYKYENHFVKLVFRDGDTVVAKRGDLSEVGEQFVELQTKENEIVISVSDIVKVQKREGSSHEG' A
#
# COMPACT_ATOMS: atom_id res chain seq x y z
N MET A 1 -4.09 -18.52 -2.91
CA MET A 1 -4.91 -17.36 -3.32
C MET A 1 -3.96 -16.18 -3.48
N GLY A 2 -3.99 -15.46 -4.61
CA GLY A 2 -3.01 -14.39 -4.89
C GLY A 2 -3.28 -13.09 -4.12
N ASN A 3 -2.22 -12.37 -3.75
CA ASN A 3 -2.29 -11.11 -3.03
C ASN A 3 -2.93 -10.01 -3.92
N PRO A 4 -4.00 -9.31 -3.49
CA PRO A 4 -4.69 -8.30 -4.32
C PRO A 4 -3.80 -7.12 -4.72
N LEU A 5 -2.65 -6.95 -4.08
CA LEU A 5 -1.65 -5.93 -4.38
C LEU A 5 -0.94 -6.12 -5.73
N TYR A 6 -0.94 -7.34 -6.31
CA TYR A 6 -0.29 -7.62 -7.61
C TYR A 6 -0.96 -6.88 -8.78
N LYS A 7 -2.19 -6.39 -8.64
CA LYS A 7 -2.90 -5.64 -9.70
C LYS A 7 -2.45 -4.19 -9.85
N TYR A 8 -1.59 -3.70 -8.96
CA TYR A 8 -1.22 -2.28 -8.84
C TYR A 8 0.29 -2.05 -8.99
N GLU A 9 0.96 -2.85 -9.82
CA GLU A 9 2.38 -2.71 -10.11
C GLU A 9 2.71 -1.27 -10.57
N ASN A 10 3.73 -0.65 -9.97
CA ASN A 10 4.16 0.74 -10.21
C ASN A 10 3.14 1.87 -9.91
N HIS A 11 2.04 1.59 -9.22
CA HIS A 11 1.10 2.63 -8.77
C HIS A 11 1.25 3.00 -7.29
N PHE A 12 0.92 4.25 -6.98
CA PHE A 12 0.64 4.65 -5.60
C PHE A 12 -0.72 4.09 -5.19
N VAL A 13 -0.74 3.36 -4.08
CA VAL A 13 -1.92 2.79 -3.48
C VAL A 13 -2.13 3.42 -2.10
N LYS A 14 -3.37 3.77 -1.81
CA LYS A 14 -3.83 4.17 -0.49
C LYS A 14 -4.38 2.93 0.22
N LEU A 15 -3.67 2.50 1.25
CA LEU A 15 -4.09 1.44 2.16
C LEU A 15 -4.97 2.08 3.24
N VAL A 16 -6.16 1.53 3.46
CA VAL A 16 -7.08 1.95 4.53
C VAL A 16 -7.12 0.84 5.56
N PHE A 17 -6.82 1.21 6.81
CA PHE A 17 -6.78 0.30 7.93
C PHE A 17 -8.11 0.21 8.64
N ARG A 18 -8.30 -0.86 9.42
CA ARG A 18 -9.51 -1.09 10.22
C ARG A 18 -9.77 0.02 11.24
N ASP A 19 -8.71 0.65 11.75
CA ASP A 19 -8.78 1.79 12.68
C ASP A 19 -9.26 3.09 12.01
N GLY A 20 -9.34 3.10 10.67
CA GLY A 20 -9.64 4.29 9.87
C GLY A 20 -8.39 5.06 9.44
N ASP A 21 -7.22 4.68 9.95
CA ASP A 21 -5.94 5.21 9.50
C ASP A 21 -5.69 4.88 8.01
N THR A 22 -4.88 5.70 7.34
CA THR A 22 -4.58 5.50 5.92
C THR A 22 -3.15 5.80 5.59
N VAL A 23 -2.47 4.85 4.93
CA VAL A 23 -1.10 4.99 4.46
C VAL A 23 -1.08 5.02 2.93
N VAL A 24 -0.30 5.93 2.36
CA VAL A 24 -0.04 5.96 0.93
C VAL A 24 1.33 5.33 0.68
N ALA A 25 1.31 4.22 -0.06
CA ALA A 25 2.48 3.43 -0.39
C ALA A 25 2.61 3.34 -1.91
N LYS A 26 3.84 3.31 -2.44
CA LYS A 26 4.06 2.88 -3.81
C LYS A 26 4.27 1.37 -3.80
N ARG A 27 3.56 0.63 -4.65
CA ARG A 27 3.64 -0.85 -4.64
C ARG A 27 5.06 -1.37 -4.89
N GLY A 28 5.85 -0.66 -5.70
CA GLY A 28 7.26 -1.00 -5.95
C GLY A 28 8.15 -0.90 -4.71
N ASP A 29 7.70 -0.16 -3.69
CA ASP A 29 8.38 0.03 -2.40
C ASP A 29 7.78 -0.88 -1.31
N LEU A 30 6.82 -1.75 -1.66
CA LEU A 30 6.23 -2.75 -0.77
C LEU A 30 6.90 -4.10 -0.97
N SER A 31 7.62 -4.59 0.05
CA SER A 31 8.21 -5.92 0.10
C SER A 31 7.32 -6.86 0.91
N GLU A 32 7.05 -8.08 0.42
CA GLU A 32 6.28 -9.07 1.18
C GLU A 32 7.18 -9.69 2.24
N VAL A 33 6.88 -9.45 3.52
CA VAL A 33 7.62 -9.99 4.66
C VAL A 33 6.78 -11.10 5.29
N GLY A 34 6.82 -12.27 4.65
CA GLY A 34 5.99 -13.41 5.02
C GLY A 34 4.58 -13.37 4.43
N GLU A 35 3.72 -14.28 4.88
CA GLU A 35 2.44 -14.56 4.22
C GLU A 35 1.35 -13.50 4.49
N GLN A 36 1.52 -12.68 5.53
CA GLN A 36 0.51 -11.72 6.01
C GLN A 36 1.04 -10.32 6.33
N PHE A 37 2.31 -10.02 6.01
CA PHE A 37 2.88 -8.70 6.26
C PHE A 37 3.50 -8.12 5.00
N VAL A 38 3.39 -6.81 4.87
CA VAL A 38 4.03 -6.01 3.83
C VAL A 38 4.86 -4.94 4.50
N GLU A 39 6.14 -4.88 4.13
CA GLU A 39 7.05 -3.85 4.55
C GLU A 39 7.03 -2.73 3.51
N LEU A 40 6.77 -1.52 3.96
CA LEU A 40 6.83 -0.31 3.17
C LEU A 40 8.11 0.42 3.49
N GLN A 41 9.01 0.49 2.50
CA GLN A 41 10.18 1.34 2.61
C GLN A 41 9.83 2.74 2.11
N THR A 42 9.79 3.71 3.02
CA THR A 42 9.68 5.13 2.65
C THR A 42 11.05 5.79 2.72
N LYS A 43 11.20 6.98 2.14
CA LYS A 43 12.47 7.74 2.20
C LYS A 43 12.92 8.09 3.62
N GLU A 44 11.99 8.12 4.57
CA GLU A 44 12.24 8.59 5.93
C GLU A 44 12.18 7.45 6.95
N ASN A 45 11.38 6.41 6.71
CA ASN A 45 11.13 5.32 7.66
C ASN A 45 10.80 4.01 6.94
N GLU A 46 11.08 2.89 7.62
CA GLU A 46 10.58 1.57 7.27
C GLU A 46 9.36 1.25 8.13
N ILE A 47 8.27 0.84 7.50
CA ILE A 47 7.00 0.57 8.19
C ILE A 47 6.54 -0.84 7.83
N VAL A 48 6.42 -1.71 8.83
CA VAL A 48 5.84 -3.05 8.66
C VAL A 48 4.33 -2.98 8.89
N ILE A 49 3.58 -3.43 7.91
CA ILE A 49 2.12 -3.35 7.87
C ILE A 49 1.54 -4.76 7.79
N SER A 50 0.61 -5.11 8.68
CA SER A 50 -0.13 -6.37 8.53
C SER A 50 -1.22 -6.24 7.49
N VAL A 51 -1.27 -7.18 6.55
CA VAL A 51 -2.29 -7.24 5.50
C VAL A 51 -3.68 -7.46 6.10
N SER A 52 -3.77 -8.13 7.25
CA SER A 52 -5.02 -8.37 7.98
C SER A 52 -5.69 -7.09 8.47
N ASP A 53 -4.90 -6.03 8.72
CA ASP A 53 -5.42 -4.73 9.15
C ASP A 53 -5.91 -3.88 7.97
N ILE A 54 -5.52 -4.22 6.74
CA ILE A 54 -5.90 -3.50 5.53
C ILE A 54 -7.33 -3.92 5.13
N VAL A 55 -8.29 -3.05 5.40
CA VAL A 55 -9.69 -3.29 5.04
C VAL A 55 -10.00 -2.88 3.59
N LYS A 56 -9.22 -1.95 3.02
CA LYS A 56 -9.41 -1.48 1.64
C LYS A 56 -8.12 -1.00 1.03
N VAL A 57 -7.87 -1.37 -0.23
CA VAL A 57 -6.80 -0.81 -1.06
C VAL A 57 -7.43 0.05 -2.15
N GLN A 58 -7.01 1.30 -2.25
CA GLN A 58 -7.48 2.24 -3.26
C GLN A 58 -6.31 2.67 -4.14
N LYS A 59 -6.43 2.49 -5.45
CA LYS A 59 -5.46 3.07 -6.39
C LYS A 59 -5.55 4.59 -6.27
N ARG A 60 -4.43 5.25 -5.98
CA ARG A 60 -4.35 6.69 -6.14
C ARG A 60 -4.02 6.94 -7.60
N GLU A 61 -5.06 7.16 -8.39
CA GLU A 61 -4.87 7.73 -9.72
C GLU A 61 -4.38 9.16 -9.47
N GLY A 62 -3.12 9.43 -9.83
CA GLY A 62 -2.58 10.78 -9.76
C GLY A 62 -3.51 11.67 -10.57
N SER A 63 -4.28 12.51 -9.88
CA SER A 63 -5.06 13.55 -10.50
C SER A 63 -4.04 14.46 -11.19
N SER A 64 -3.98 14.40 -12.52
CA SER A 64 -3.44 15.48 -13.32
C SER A 64 -4.16 16.75 -12.91
N HIS A 65 -3.48 17.60 -12.15
CA HIS A 65 -3.83 18.99 -11.99
C HIS A 65 -3.03 19.72 -13.07
N GLU A 66 -3.58 19.79 -14.28
CA GLU A 66 -3.28 20.92 -15.17
C GLU A 66 -4.17 22.07 -14.69
N GLY A 67 -3.55 23.03 -14.02
CA GLY A 67 -4.14 24.29 -13.57
C GLY A 67 -3.04 25.33 -13.56
#